data_AF-A0A257SZH5-F1
#
_entry.id   AF-A0A257SZH5-F1
#
_cell.length_a   1.000
_cell.length_b   1.000
_cell.length_c   1.000
_cell.angle_alpha   90.00
_cell.angle_beta   90.00
_cell.angle_gamma   90.00
#
_symmetry.space_group_name_H-M   'P 1'
#
loop_
_entity.id
_entity.type
_entity.pdbx_description
1 polymer ?
#
loop_
_entity_poly.entity_id
_entity_poly.type
_entity_poly.pdbx_seq_one_letter_code
_entity_poly.pdbx_strand_id
1 'polypeptide(L)'
;MDADVIIIGSGAGGGTIARALADSGLNILILERGDYLPREWGNWDPRTVFAEHRYHTHEQWRDQHGKFFSPITGYHVGGNTKFYGAAVLRRRESDFLMRHHKDGNTRAWPICYADLAPFYDQAEAWYFTHGQAGTDPTDPPRGDYPFPPFSHEEDVALVDTALRGMGLHPFPLPLAIHRLDDDPEHSPCVRCPTCDGFPCMLHAKGDAEVCGIRPALEYSNVRLLTKHRVQRLISSADGKRVETVETDQGCFSARLVVLAAGAVNSAALLLASASEQFPTGLANHSDQVGRHYMCHLNSACMALKPGRENRTIFQKTLALNDFYEDSGDPEYPYPLGHIQSLGKVTPGLFHAEQPHLPIPATAWAASHSVDWWLTTEDLPDPTNRVS
;
A
#
# COMPACT_ATOMS: atom_id res chain seq x y z
N MET A 1 -29.69 16.46 -1.73
CA MET A 1 -28.42 15.93 -2.24
C MET A 1 -27.31 16.75 -1.64
N ASP A 2 -26.46 16.09 -0.86
CA ASP A 2 -25.39 16.70 -0.08
C ASP A 2 -24.13 16.93 -0.91
N ALA A 3 -23.97 16.13 -1.98
CA ALA A 3 -22.89 16.21 -2.95
C ALA A 3 -23.31 15.63 -4.30
N ASP A 4 -22.55 15.91 -5.35
CA ASP A 4 -22.64 15.18 -6.62
C ASP A 4 -21.98 13.81 -6.49
N VAL A 5 -20.84 13.74 -5.81
CA VAL A 5 -20.07 12.52 -5.56
C VAL A 5 -19.75 12.39 -4.07
N ILE A 6 -20.05 11.22 -3.48
CA ILE A 6 -19.51 10.83 -2.17
C ILE A 6 -18.39 9.82 -2.38
N ILE A 7 -17.23 10.05 -1.76
CA ILE A 7 -16.11 9.11 -1.71
C ILE A 7 -15.98 8.59 -0.27
N ILE A 8 -16.11 7.27 -0.10
CA ILE A 8 -16.05 6.62 1.22
C ILE A 8 -14.63 6.07 1.42
N GLY A 9 -13.90 6.66 2.36
CA GLY A 9 -12.50 6.35 2.65
C GLY A 9 -11.53 7.25 1.88
N SER A 10 -10.47 7.65 2.56
CA SER A 10 -9.46 8.60 2.04
C SER A 10 -8.09 7.98 1.79
N GLY A 11 -8.03 6.64 1.70
CA GLY A 11 -6.82 5.87 1.40
C GLY A 11 -6.35 6.00 -0.05
N ALA A 12 -5.47 5.10 -0.51
CA ALA A 12 -4.90 5.12 -1.87
C ALA A 12 -5.94 5.38 -2.97
N GLY A 13 -7.01 4.59 -3.03
CA GLY A 13 -8.07 4.77 -4.03
C GLY A 13 -8.86 6.08 -3.84
N GLY A 14 -9.31 6.35 -2.61
CA GLY A 14 -10.18 7.50 -2.32
C GLY A 14 -9.48 8.86 -2.44
N GLY A 15 -8.23 8.96 -1.97
CA GLY A 15 -7.42 10.16 -2.13
C GLY A 15 -7.03 10.42 -3.58
N THR A 16 -6.67 9.38 -4.33
CA THR A 16 -6.30 9.53 -5.75
C THR A 16 -7.48 9.96 -6.60
N ILE A 17 -8.66 9.33 -6.43
CA ILE A 17 -9.85 9.72 -7.20
C ILE A 17 -10.37 11.09 -6.78
N ALA A 18 -10.24 11.47 -5.51
CA ALA A 18 -10.56 12.83 -5.07
C ALA A 18 -9.69 13.87 -5.79
N ARG A 19 -8.37 13.64 -5.89
CA ARG A 19 -7.47 14.51 -6.66
C ARG A 19 -7.84 14.55 -8.15
N ALA A 20 -8.15 13.41 -8.73
CA ALA A 20 -8.50 13.31 -10.15
C ALA A 20 -9.80 14.03 -10.51
N LEU A 21 -10.74 14.15 -9.57
CA LEU A 21 -12.03 14.81 -9.78
C LEU A 21 -12.08 16.26 -9.26
N ALA A 22 -11.06 16.71 -8.54
CA ALA A 22 -11.12 17.97 -7.77
C ALA A 22 -11.41 19.19 -8.66
N ASP A 23 -10.82 19.24 -9.86
CA ASP A 23 -10.95 20.33 -10.84
C ASP A 23 -12.21 20.25 -11.72
N SER A 24 -13.01 19.19 -11.58
CA SER A 24 -14.20 18.95 -12.41
C SER A 24 -15.37 19.91 -12.16
N GLY A 25 -15.34 20.66 -11.05
CA GLY A 25 -16.45 21.51 -10.59
C GLY A 25 -17.61 20.75 -9.95
N LEU A 26 -17.54 19.42 -9.84
CA LEU A 26 -18.50 18.61 -9.10
C LEU A 26 -18.38 18.88 -7.59
N ASN A 27 -19.51 18.92 -6.88
CA ASN A 27 -19.47 18.98 -5.42
C ASN A 27 -19.08 17.59 -4.88
N ILE A 28 -17.90 17.49 -4.26
CA ILE A 28 -17.32 16.22 -3.81
C ILE A 28 -17.29 16.20 -2.29
N LEU A 29 -17.84 15.15 -1.69
CA LEU A 29 -17.81 14.90 -0.26
C LEU A 29 -17.03 13.61 0.03
N ILE A 30 -15.94 13.74 0.78
CA ILE A 30 -15.12 12.62 1.23
C ILE A 30 -15.49 12.31 2.69
N LEU A 31 -15.79 11.05 2.97
CA LEU A 31 -16.11 10.56 4.32
C LEU A 31 -14.97 9.66 4.80
N GLU A 32 -14.28 10.08 5.86
CA GLU A 32 -13.21 9.32 6.50
C GLU A 32 -13.64 8.93 7.92
N ARG A 33 -13.54 7.64 8.26
CA ARG A 33 -13.87 7.13 9.59
C ARG A 33 -12.86 7.56 10.64
N GLY A 34 -11.61 7.73 10.25
CA GLY A 34 -10.51 8.21 11.07
C GLY A 34 -10.42 9.74 11.14
N ASP A 35 -9.34 10.21 11.76
CA ASP A 35 -8.90 11.60 11.73
C ASP A 35 -7.47 11.69 11.16
N TYR A 36 -6.94 12.89 10.97
CA TYR A 36 -5.54 13.07 10.59
C TYR A 36 -4.61 12.38 11.60
N LEU A 37 -3.60 11.68 11.10
CA LEU A 37 -2.56 11.11 11.94
C LEU A 37 -1.74 12.26 12.57
N PRO A 38 -1.55 12.28 13.90
CA PRO A 38 -0.81 13.36 14.55
C PRO A 38 0.66 13.35 14.14
N ARG A 39 1.16 14.52 13.72
CA ARG A 39 2.59 14.74 13.46
C ARG A 39 3.31 14.93 14.78
N GLU A 40 3.99 13.90 15.24
CA GLU A 40 4.67 13.88 16.54
C GLU A 40 5.94 13.03 16.49
N TRP A 41 6.84 13.22 17.46
CA TRP A 41 8.10 12.46 17.54
C TRP A 41 7.89 10.95 17.55
N GLY A 42 6.77 10.48 18.12
CA GLY A 42 6.36 9.08 18.11
C GLY A 42 6.25 8.46 16.71
N ASN A 43 6.04 9.27 15.66
CA ASN A 43 6.01 8.79 14.28
C ASN A 43 7.35 8.16 13.84
N TRP A 44 8.46 8.53 14.48
CA TRP A 44 9.81 8.04 14.18
C TRP A 44 10.40 7.20 15.31
N ASP A 45 9.62 6.89 16.34
CA ASP A 45 10.04 6.02 17.44
C ASP A 45 9.57 4.57 17.18
N PRO A 46 10.50 3.61 17.01
CA PRO A 46 10.13 2.21 16.76
C PRO A 46 9.26 1.61 17.86
N ARG A 47 9.46 2.01 19.12
CA ARG A 47 8.65 1.51 20.23
C ARG A 47 7.20 1.99 20.08
N THR A 48 6.99 3.29 19.86
CA THR A 48 5.66 3.87 19.66
C THR A 48 4.92 3.23 18.49
N VAL A 49 5.61 3.02 17.35
CA VAL A 49 4.98 2.50 16.12
C VAL A 49 4.72 0.99 16.19
N PHE A 50 5.71 0.20 16.62
CA PHE A 50 5.68 -1.27 16.47
C PHE A 50 5.41 -2.00 17.77
N ALA A 51 5.93 -1.55 18.92
CA ALA A 51 5.65 -2.22 20.19
C ALA A 51 4.30 -1.80 20.78
N GLU A 52 3.96 -0.51 20.68
CA GLU A 52 2.74 0.05 21.25
C GLU A 52 1.59 0.10 20.24
N HIS A 53 1.88 -0.11 18.95
CA HIS A 53 0.92 -0.04 17.84
C HIS A 53 0.02 1.21 17.89
N ARG A 54 0.56 2.36 18.34
CA ARG A 54 -0.21 3.56 18.69
C ARG A 54 -1.12 4.09 17.57
N TYR A 55 -0.70 3.91 16.32
CA TYR A 55 -1.39 4.44 15.14
C TYR A 55 -2.24 3.39 14.41
N HIS A 56 -2.34 2.18 14.96
CA HIS A 56 -3.23 1.16 14.43
C HIS A 56 -4.55 1.15 15.20
N THR A 57 -5.58 0.60 14.56
CA THR A 57 -6.88 0.43 15.18
C THR A 57 -6.82 -0.51 16.38
N HIS A 58 -7.65 -0.23 17.39
CA HIS A 58 -7.94 -1.15 18.48
C HIS A 58 -9.13 -2.07 18.19
N GLU A 59 -9.71 -1.99 16.99
CA GLU A 59 -10.76 -2.91 16.56
C GLU A 59 -10.29 -4.36 16.62
N GLN A 60 -11.21 -5.25 16.93
CA GLN A 60 -10.99 -6.69 16.92
C GLN A 60 -11.74 -7.29 15.73
N TRP A 61 -11.01 -7.99 14.87
CA TRP A 61 -11.57 -8.81 13.80
C TRP A 61 -11.62 -10.26 14.24
N ARG A 62 -12.36 -11.09 13.50
CA ARG A 62 -12.46 -12.53 13.77
C ARG A 62 -11.90 -13.31 12.60
N ASP A 63 -11.13 -14.34 12.89
CA ASP A 63 -10.72 -15.33 11.89
C ASP A 63 -11.85 -16.34 11.62
N GLN A 64 -11.59 -17.28 10.71
CA GLN A 64 -12.53 -18.35 10.34
C GLN A 64 -12.94 -19.27 11.51
N HIS A 65 -12.19 -19.29 12.61
CA HIS A 65 -12.49 -20.06 13.82
C HIS A 65 -13.18 -19.20 14.89
N GLY A 66 -13.52 -17.95 14.57
CA GLY A 66 -14.13 -17.00 15.49
C GLY A 66 -13.16 -16.41 16.51
N LYS A 67 -11.85 -16.66 16.38
CA LYS A 67 -10.83 -16.12 17.29
C LYS A 67 -10.61 -14.65 16.95
N PHE A 68 -10.58 -13.82 18.00
CA PHE A 68 -10.31 -12.40 17.84
C PHE A 68 -8.83 -12.13 17.56
N PHE A 69 -8.58 -11.16 16.68
CA PHE A 69 -7.25 -10.61 16.43
C PHE A 69 -7.34 -9.11 16.13
N SER A 70 -6.25 -8.39 16.39
CA SER A 70 -6.10 -6.98 15.99
C SER A 70 -5.53 -6.92 14.57
N PRO A 71 -6.21 -6.27 13.61
CA PRO A 71 -5.65 -6.09 12.27
C PRO A 71 -4.56 -5.02 12.28
N ILE A 72 -3.54 -5.19 11.44
CA ILE A 72 -2.55 -4.15 11.14
C ILE A 72 -3.18 -3.17 10.14
N THR A 73 -4.07 -2.31 10.63
CA THR A 73 -4.76 -1.29 9.83
C THR A 73 -4.90 -0.01 10.63
N GLY A 74 -4.53 1.12 10.02
CA GLY A 74 -4.75 2.45 10.55
C GLY A 74 -5.92 3.14 9.87
N TYR A 75 -6.72 3.85 10.65
CA TYR A 75 -7.83 4.65 10.14
C TYR A 75 -7.49 6.12 10.30
N HIS A 76 -6.92 6.65 9.22
CA HIS A 76 -6.44 8.02 9.15
C HIS A 76 -6.74 8.59 7.78
N VAL A 77 -6.72 9.92 7.68
CA VAL A 77 -6.66 10.57 6.37
C VAL A 77 -5.41 10.06 5.64
N GLY A 78 -5.57 9.51 4.43
CA GLY A 78 -4.52 8.82 3.67
C GLY A 78 -4.46 7.30 3.87
N GLY A 79 -5.20 6.74 4.83
CA GLY A 79 -5.31 5.30 5.08
C GLY A 79 -3.96 4.62 5.33
N ASN A 80 -3.85 3.34 4.94
CA ASN A 80 -2.63 2.54 5.18
C ASN A 80 -1.41 3.02 4.37
N THR A 81 -1.56 3.91 3.39
CA THR A 81 -0.40 4.54 2.72
C THR A 81 0.40 5.45 3.65
N LYS A 82 -0.11 5.77 4.85
CA LYS A 82 0.69 6.40 5.91
C LYS A 82 1.86 5.53 6.39
N PHE A 83 1.69 4.22 6.36
CA PHE A 83 2.63 3.27 6.97
C PHE A 83 3.43 2.47 5.93
N TYR A 84 3.02 2.45 4.67
CA TYR A 84 3.71 1.69 3.64
C TYR A 84 5.17 2.15 3.41
N GLY A 85 5.97 1.30 2.79
CA GLY A 85 7.37 1.57 2.47
C GLY A 85 7.62 2.47 1.26
N ALA A 86 6.58 3.10 0.69
CA ALA A 86 6.69 3.94 -0.50
C ALA A 86 7.09 3.23 -1.81
N ALA A 87 7.23 1.90 -1.81
CA ALA A 87 7.47 1.13 -3.02
C ALA A 87 6.24 1.17 -3.93
N VAL A 88 6.43 1.55 -5.19
CA VAL A 88 5.35 1.79 -6.17
C VAL A 88 5.70 1.17 -7.53
N LEU A 89 5.57 -0.15 -7.62
CA LEU A 89 5.80 -0.87 -8.87
C LEU A 89 4.51 -0.95 -9.69
N ARG A 90 4.65 -0.90 -11.03
CA ARG A 90 3.55 -1.23 -11.94
C ARG A 90 3.31 -2.73 -11.95
N ARG A 91 2.06 -3.15 -12.18
CA ARG A 91 1.77 -4.52 -12.64
C ARG A 91 2.39 -4.74 -14.02
N ARG A 92 2.82 -5.97 -14.29
CA ARG A 92 3.43 -6.40 -15.56
C ARG A 92 2.33 -6.76 -16.55
N GLU A 93 2.65 -6.79 -17.85
CA GLU A 93 1.70 -7.23 -18.88
C GLU A 93 1.19 -8.66 -18.60
N SER A 94 2.08 -9.53 -18.12
CA SER A 94 1.78 -10.91 -17.70
C SER A 94 0.80 -11.00 -16.54
N ASP A 95 0.74 -10.03 -15.63
CA ASP A 95 -0.18 -10.02 -14.48
C ASP A 95 -1.65 -9.88 -14.89
N PHE A 96 -1.91 -9.36 -16.10
CA PHE A 96 -3.25 -9.25 -16.67
C PHE A 96 -3.70 -10.56 -17.34
N LEU A 97 -2.79 -11.51 -17.56
CA LEU A 97 -3.08 -12.80 -18.15
C LEU A 97 -3.32 -13.87 -17.07
N MET A 98 -3.82 -15.02 -17.49
CA MET A 98 -3.88 -16.19 -16.61
C MET A 98 -2.44 -16.62 -16.26
N ARG A 99 -2.16 -16.77 -14.97
CA ARG A 99 -0.88 -17.25 -14.46
C ARG A 99 -1.02 -18.63 -13.87
N HIS A 100 0.02 -19.43 -14.02
CA HIS A 100 0.12 -20.78 -13.48
C HIS A 100 0.98 -20.77 -12.22
N HIS A 101 0.41 -21.23 -11.11
CA HIS A 101 1.12 -21.43 -9.85
C HIS A 101 1.01 -22.90 -9.45
N LYS A 102 1.85 -23.33 -8.51
CA LYS A 102 1.86 -24.71 -8.03
C LYS A 102 0.49 -25.20 -7.54
N ASP A 103 -0.22 -24.35 -6.81
CA ASP A 103 -1.49 -24.71 -6.16
C ASP A 103 -2.72 -24.38 -7.00
N GLY A 104 -2.54 -23.85 -8.22
CA GLY A 104 -3.64 -23.49 -9.11
C GLY A 104 -3.34 -22.30 -10.03
N ASN A 105 -4.39 -21.82 -10.71
CA ASN A 105 -4.27 -20.76 -11.71
C ASN A 105 -5.03 -19.51 -11.30
N THR A 106 -4.52 -18.34 -11.68
CA THR A 106 -5.28 -17.08 -11.62
C THR A 106 -6.27 -16.99 -12.78
N ARG A 107 -7.07 -15.91 -12.82
CA ARG A 107 -7.91 -15.58 -13.99
C ARG A 107 -7.30 -14.40 -14.73
N ALA A 108 -7.44 -14.40 -16.05
CA ALA A 108 -7.13 -13.23 -16.85
C ALA A 108 -8.06 -12.06 -16.49
N TRP A 109 -7.51 -10.86 -16.53
CA TRP A 109 -8.25 -9.63 -16.29
C TRP A 109 -9.11 -9.29 -17.51
N PRO A 110 -10.24 -8.59 -17.33
CA PRO A 110 -11.06 -8.09 -18.43
C PRO A 110 -10.48 -6.83 -19.10
N ILE A 111 -9.30 -6.38 -18.65
CA ILE A 111 -8.52 -5.24 -19.14
C ILE A 111 -7.06 -5.67 -19.29
N CYS A 112 -6.26 -4.88 -19.99
CA CYS A 112 -4.84 -5.12 -20.19
C CYS A 112 -3.98 -4.01 -19.55
N TYR A 113 -2.66 -4.21 -19.54
CA TYR A 113 -1.72 -3.20 -19.06
C TYR A 113 -1.89 -1.85 -19.76
N ALA A 114 -2.09 -1.85 -21.08
CA ALA A 114 -2.22 -0.63 -21.88
C ALA A 114 -3.42 0.23 -21.46
N ASP A 115 -4.49 -0.37 -20.92
CA ASP A 115 -5.64 0.36 -20.39
C ASP A 115 -5.27 1.16 -19.14
N LEU A 116 -4.29 0.69 -18.36
CA LEU A 116 -3.83 1.31 -17.12
C LEU A 116 -2.56 2.16 -17.28
N ALA A 117 -1.79 1.96 -18.35
CA ALA A 117 -0.50 2.63 -18.55
C ALA A 117 -0.56 4.16 -18.40
N PRO A 118 -1.53 4.89 -19.01
CA PRO A 118 -1.63 6.34 -18.83
C PRO A 118 -1.95 6.76 -17.38
N PHE A 119 -2.71 5.92 -16.66
CA PHE A 119 -3.05 6.18 -15.25
C PHE A 119 -1.87 5.87 -14.33
N TYR A 120 -1.02 4.90 -14.68
CA TYR A 120 0.26 4.70 -13.99
C TYR A 120 1.18 5.90 -14.18
N ASP A 121 1.32 6.42 -15.40
CA ASP A 121 2.13 7.62 -15.67
C ASP A 121 1.64 8.81 -14.80
N GLN A 122 0.32 9.01 -14.75
CA GLN A 122 -0.28 10.07 -13.95
C GLN A 122 -0.07 9.86 -12.44
N ALA A 123 -0.30 8.65 -11.94
CA ALA A 123 -0.11 8.32 -10.53
C ALA A 123 1.36 8.54 -10.11
N GLU A 124 2.31 8.10 -10.93
CA GLU A 124 3.73 8.28 -10.66
C GLU A 124 4.15 9.75 -10.61
N ALA A 125 3.63 10.58 -11.51
CA ALA A 125 3.86 12.02 -11.49
C ALA A 125 3.26 12.67 -10.22
N TRP A 126 2.06 12.25 -9.84
CA TRP A 126 1.37 12.77 -8.66
C TRP A 126 1.99 12.38 -7.33
N TYR A 127 2.64 11.21 -7.26
CA TYR A 127 3.17 10.61 -6.04
C TYR A 127 4.69 10.73 -5.89
N PHE A 128 5.34 11.55 -6.72
CA PHE A 128 6.78 11.75 -6.70
C PHE A 128 7.56 10.44 -6.88
N THR A 129 7.17 9.65 -7.87
CA THR A 129 7.81 8.35 -8.10
C THR A 129 9.18 8.53 -8.73
N HIS A 130 10.20 8.15 -7.96
CA HIS A 130 11.57 7.98 -8.39
C HIS A 130 11.77 6.60 -8.98
N GLY A 131 12.53 6.48 -10.06
CA GLY A 131 12.89 5.17 -10.63
C GLY A 131 13.74 5.30 -11.88
N GLN A 132 14.08 4.15 -12.48
CA GLN A 132 14.82 4.09 -13.72
C GLN A 132 14.14 3.09 -14.66
N ALA A 133 13.72 3.57 -15.84
CA ALA A 133 13.05 2.73 -16.82
C ALA A 133 14.04 1.76 -17.48
N GLY A 134 13.57 0.56 -17.79
CA GLY A 134 14.34 -0.44 -18.57
C GLY A 134 15.47 -1.14 -17.80
N THR A 135 15.57 -0.97 -16.48
CA THR A 135 16.51 -1.73 -15.64
C THR A 135 15.90 -2.96 -14.97
N ASP A 136 14.58 -2.96 -14.73
CA ASP A 136 13.85 -4.16 -14.28
C ASP A 136 13.63 -5.07 -15.50
N PRO A 137 14.12 -6.33 -15.49
CA PRO A 137 13.96 -7.25 -16.62
C PRO A 137 12.49 -7.60 -16.93
N THR A 138 11.58 -7.31 -16.00
CA THR A 138 10.15 -7.55 -16.14
C THR A 138 9.34 -6.26 -16.30
N ASP A 139 9.99 -5.10 -16.41
CA ASP A 139 9.30 -3.81 -16.53
C ASP A 139 8.36 -3.82 -17.75
N PRO A 140 7.07 -3.48 -17.61
CA PRO A 140 6.19 -3.33 -18.76
C PRO A 140 6.58 -2.10 -19.60
N PRO A 141 6.11 -1.99 -20.86
CA PRO A 141 6.39 -0.83 -21.70
C PRO A 141 5.99 0.49 -21.03
N ARG A 142 6.95 1.40 -20.85
CA ARG A 142 6.74 2.68 -20.17
C ARG A 142 7.64 3.78 -20.70
N GLY A 143 7.27 5.03 -20.41
CA GLY A 143 8.17 6.18 -20.52
C GLY A 143 9.10 6.32 -19.32
N ASP A 144 9.89 7.39 -19.32
CA ASP A 144 10.78 7.72 -18.20
C ASP A 144 10.01 7.96 -16.90
N TYR A 145 10.68 7.72 -15.78
CA TYR A 145 10.15 8.10 -14.48
C TYR A 145 10.14 9.63 -14.34
N PRO A 146 9.14 10.21 -13.63
CA PRO A 146 9.10 11.65 -13.39
C PRO A 146 10.29 12.17 -12.58
N PHE A 147 10.91 11.31 -11.75
CA PHE A 147 12.07 11.63 -10.92
C PHE A 147 13.17 10.57 -11.06
N PRO A 148 14.46 10.95 -10.95
CA PRO A 148 15.59 10.01 -11.09
C PRO A 148 15.61 8.96 -9.97
N PRO A 149 16.24 7.80 -10.16
CA PRO A 149 16.29 6.77 -9.12
C PRO A 149 17.07 7.25 -7.88
N PHE A 150 16.76 6.68 -6.71
CA PHE A 150 17.54 6.91 -5.50
C PHE A 150 18.94 6.31 -5.65
N SER A 151 19.96 7.10 -5.31
CA SER A 151 21.33 6.58 -5.17
C SER A 151 21.47 5.60 -3.99
N HIS A 152 22.23 4.53 -4.20
CA HIS A 152 22.59 3.57 -3.15
C HIS A 152 23.67 4.14 -2.22
N GLU A 153 23.53 3.87 -0.92
CA GLU A 153 24.63 4.02 0.04
C GLU A 153 25.63 2.86 -0.11
N GLU A 154 26.84 3.01 0.45
CA GLU A 154 28.00 2.13 0.18
C GLU A 154 27.67 0.64 0.34
N ASP A 155 27.08 0.22 1.46
CA ASP A 155 26.83 -1.19 1.72
C ASP A 155 25.74 -1.77 0.80
N VAL A 156 24.76 -0.96 0.36
CA VAL A 156 23.76 -1.37 -0.64
C VAL A 156 24.39 -1.47 -2.03
N ALA A 157 25.28 -0.54 -2.40
CA ALA A 157 25.99 -0.59 -3.68
C ALA A 157 26.91 -1.83 -3.80
N LEU A 158 27.52 -2.26 -2.68
CA LEU A 158 28.28 -3.50 -2.61
C LEU A 158 27.39 -4.73 -2.84
N VAL A 159 26.17 -4.73 -2.29
CA VAL A 159 25.19 -5.79 -2.52
C VAL A 159 24.71 -5.80 -3.96
N ASP A 160 24.37 -4.66 -4.55
CA ASP A 160 24.02 -4.54 -5.98
C ASP A 160 25.13 -5.14 -6.86
N THR A 161 26.38 -4.74 -6.62
CA THR A 161 27.55 -5.27 -7.35
C THR A 161 27.69 -6.78 -7.19
N ALA A 162 27.51 -7.31 -5.97
CA ALA A 162 27.61 -8.75 -5.71
C ALA A 162 26.51 -9.53 -6.43
N LEU A 163 25.27 -9.04 -6.41
CA LEU A 163 24.14 -9.65 -7.12
C LEU A 163 24.37 -9.66 -8.63
N ARG A 164 24.83 -8.55 -9.21
CA ARG A 164 25.24 -8.51 -10.63
C ARG A 164 26.37 -9.49 -10.94
N GLY A 165 27.34 -9.63 -10.04
CA GLY A 165 28.43 -10.60 -10.15
C GLY A 165 27.96 -12.07 -10.13
N MET A 166 26.78 -12.33 -9.58
CA MET A 166 26.10 -13.64 -9.62
C MET A 166 25.25 -13.85 -10.88
N GLY A 167 25.19 -12.86 -11.77
CA GLY A 167 24.37 -12.88 -12.99
C GLY A 167 22.90 -12.49 -12.77
N LEU A 168 22.56 -11.93 -11.61
CA LEU A 168 21.23 -11.41 -11.33
C LEU A 168 21.06 -9.97 -11.85
N HIS A 169 19.81 -9.50 -11.95
CA HIS A 169 19.45 -8.20 -12.52
C HIS A 169 18.83 -7.26 -11.48
N PRO A 170 19.58 -6.82 -10.46
CA PRO A 170 19.09 -5.82 -9.54
C PRO A 170 18.82 -4.49 -10.23
N PHE A 171 17.81 -3.77 -9.74
CA PHE A 171 17.41 -2.47 -10.25
C PHE A 171 17.05 -1.50 -9.12
N PRO A 172 17.14 -0.18 -9.34
CA PRO A 172 16.67 0.80 -8.37
C PRO A 172 15.17 0.66 -8.12
N LEU A 173 14.80 0.41 -6.86
CA LEU A 173 13.41 0.25 -6.45
C LEU A 173 12.63 1.55 -6.73
N PRO A 174 11.47 1.48 -7.42
CA PRO A 174 10.62 2.64 -7.60
C PRO A 174 10.00 3.12 -6.29
N LEU A 175 10.20 4.40 -5.94
CA LEU A 175 9.80 4.96 -4.64
C LEU A 175 9.01 6.26 -4.79
N ALA A 176 7.83 6.33 -4.16
CA ALA A 176 6.98 7.51 -4.06
C ALA A 176 7.41 8.40 -2.88
N ILE A 177 8.43 9.22 -3.08
CA ILE A 177 9.02 10.07 -2.04
C ILE A 177 9.41 11.40 -2.67
N HIS A 178 8.96 12.51 -2.08
CA HIS A 178 9.37 13.85 -2.51
C HIS A 178 10.80 14.13 -2.03
N ARG A 179 11.78 13.74 -2.86
CA ARG A 179 13.21 13.86 -2.58
C ARG A 179 13.93 14.57 -3.72
N LEU A 180 14.78 15.53 -3.39
CA LEU A 180 15.73 16.13 -4.33
C LEU A 180 17.13 15.68 -3.92
N ASP A 181 17.69 14.69 -4.62
CA ASP A 181 19.03 14.15 -4.30
C ASP A 181 20.16 15.09 -4.76
N ASP A 182 19.91 15.91 -5.78
CA ASP A 182 20.80 16.95 -6.29
C ASP A 182 20.78 18.25 -5.46
N ASP A 183 19.70 18.48 -4.71
CA ASP A 183 19.57 19.59 -3.75
C ASP A 183 19.03 19.14 -2.38
N PRO A 184 19.85 18.42 -1.58
CA PRO A 184 19.41 17.88 -0.29
C PRO A 184 19.03 18.94 0.75
N GLU A 185 19.55 20.18 0.64
CA GLU A 185 19.29 21.26 1.59
C GLU A 185 17.85 21.79 1.47
N HIS A 186 17.30 21.80 0.25
CA HIS A 186 15.92 22.23 -0.03
C HIS A 186 14.94 21.05 -0.18
N SER A 187 15.43 19.82 -0.09
CA SER A 187 14.62 18.60 -0.21
C SER A 187 13.66 18.41 0.98
N PRO A 188 12.36 18.14 0.76
CA PRO A 188 11.44 17.77 1.84
C PRO A 188 11.82 16.46 2.54
N CYS A 189 12.28 15.46 1.78
CA CYS A 189 12.76 14.20 2.35
C CYS A 189 14.22 14.31 2.78
N VAL A 190 14.48 13.96 4.04
CA VAL A 190 15.83 13.94 4.63
C VAL A 190 16.50 12.57 4.60
N ARG A 191 15.93 11.55 3.92
CA ARG A 191 16.41 10.15 3.93
C ARG A 191 16.60 9.60 5.36
N CYS A 192 15.62 9.82 6.22
CA CYS A 192 15.60 9.25 7.57
C CYS A 192 15.47 7.70 7.54
N PRO A 193 15.90 6.99 8.59
CA PRO A 193 15.77 5.52 8.67
C PRO A 193 14.33 5.04 8.94
N THR A 194 13.36 5.95 9.07
CA THR A 194 11.96 5.69 9.46
C THR A 194 11.01 5.89 8.28
N CYS A 195 11.38 5.37 7.10
CA CYS A 195 10.49 5.39 5.95
C CYS A 195 9.56 4.18 5.93
N ASP A 196 10.08 2.97 6.09
CA ASP A 196 9.32 1.72 5.93
C ASP A 196 8.57 1.33 7.22
N GLY A 197 7.24 1.28 7.19
CA GLY A 197 6.40 0.95 8.35
C GLY A 197 6.05 2.13 9.27
N PHE A 198 6.71 3.28 9.12
CA PHE A 198 6.52 4.46 9.98
C PHE A 198 5.72 5.57 9.28
N PRO A 199 4.90 6.37 9.99
CA PRO A 199 4.38 7.62 9.44
C PRO A 199 5.51 8.62 9.14
N CYS A 200 5.44 9.30 7.99
CA CYS A 200 6.42 10.32 7.66
C CYS A 200 6.06 11.65 8.34
N MET A 201 6.78 12.00 9.42
CA MET A 201 6.57 13.27 10.15
C MET A 201 6.77 14.52 9.26
N LEU A 202 7.56 14.41 8.20
CA LEU A 202 7.88 15.49 7.26
C LEU A 202 6.88 15.64 6.12
N HIS A 203 5.93 14.71 5.96
CA HIS A 203 5.05 14.62 4.78
C HIS A 203 5.82 14.55 3.45
N ALA A 204 7.04 14.01 3.48
CA ALA A 204 7.85 13.82 2.29
C ALA A 204 7.61 12.46 1.62
N LYS A 205 7.04 11.50 2.35
CA LYS A 205 6.56 10.25 1.75
C LYS A 205 5.30 10.54 0.94
N GLY A 206 5.24 10.06 -0.30
CA GLY A 206 4.09 10.22 -1.17
C GLY A 206 2.93 9.35 -0.71
N ASP A 207 2.25 9.72 0.37
CA ASP A 207 1.05 9.03 0.83
C ASP A 207 -0.23 9.68 0.27
N ALA A 208 -1.37 9.00 0.37
CA ALA A 208 -2.63 9.47 -0.20
C ALA A 208 -3.21 10.72 0.47
N GLU A 209 -2.80 11.06 1.70
CA GLU A 209 -3.13 12.38 2.25
C GLU A 209 -2.32 13.46 1.54
N VAL A 210 -1.00 13.25 1.42
CA VAL A 210 -0.06 14.23 0.85
C VAL A 210 -0.30 14.43 -0.64
N CYS A 211 -0.44 13.33 -1.39
CA CYS A 211 -0.50 13.35 -2.83
C CYS A 211 -1.92 13.28 -3.37
N GLY A 212 -2.93 12.94 -2.56
CA GLY A 212 -4.32 12.86 -3.00
C GLY A 212 -5.18 13.94 -2.34
N ILE A 213 -5.44 13.76 -1.04
CA ILE A 213 -6.41 14.54 -0.29
C ILE A 213 -6.03 16.02 -0.17
N ARG A 214 -4.79 16.35 0.19
CA ARG A 214 -4.35 17.74 0.38
C ARG A 214 -4.50 18.56 -0.91
N PRO A 215 -3.98 18.12 -2.07
CA PRO A 215 -4.24 18.79 -3.35
C PRO A 215 -5.73 18.90 -3.68
N ALA A 216 -6.52 17.86 -3.42
CA ALA A 216 -7.96 17.90 -3.70
C ALA A 216 -8.69 18.98 -2.86
N LEU A 217 -8.29 19.17 -1.60
CA LEU A 217 -8.90 20.14 -0.69
C LEU A 217 -8.52 21.61 -0.98
N GLU A 218 -7.59 21.87 -1.90
CA GLU A 218 -7.33 23.24 -2.39
C GLU A 218 -8.51 23.78 -3.22
N TYR A 219 -9.36 22.88 -3.73
CA TYR A 219 -10.55 23.22 -4.50
C TYR A 219 -11.77 23.40 -3.59
N SER A 220 -12.47 24.53 -3.72
CA SER A 220 -13.60 24.89 -2.86
C SER A 220 -14.82 23.96 -2.96
N ASN A 221 -14.92 23.18 -4.04
CA ASN A 221 -15.97 22.19 -4.28
C ASN A 221 -15.69 20.82 -3.63
N VAL A 222 -14.53 20.64 -2.99
CA VAL A 222 -14.16 19.39 -2.30
C VAL A 222 -14.23 19.59 -0.79
N ARG A 223 -14.94 18.70 -0.09
CA ARG A 223 -15.05 18.69 1.37
C ARG A 223 -14.65 17.34 1.93
N LEU A 224 -13.91 17.34 3.03
CA LEU A 224 -13.59 16.14 3.81
C LEU A 224 -14.27 16.22 5.17
N LEU A 225 -15.01 15.18 5.53
CA LEU A 225 -15.50 14.96 6.89
C LEU A 225 -14.75 13.79 7.51
N THR A 226 -13.97 14.08 8.56
CA THR A 226 -13.29 13.08 9.38
C THR A 226 -14.21 12.60 10.50
N LYS A 227 -13.89 11.46 11.12
CA LYS A 227 -14.70 10.83 12.19
C LYS A 227 -16.14 10.53 11.75
N HIS A 228 -16.32 10.18 10.48
CA HIS A 228 -17.60 9.78 9.91
C HIS A 228 -17.48 8.34 9.41
N ARG A 229 -17.89 7.38 10.25
CA ARG A 229 -17.88 5.97 9.87
C ARG A 229 -19.17 5.64 9.14
N VAL A 230 -19.06 5.33 7.85
CA VAL A 230 -20.18 4.77 7.09
C VAL A 230 -20.52 3.38 7.63
N GLN A 231 -21.79 3.17 7.95
CA GLN A 231 -22.31 1.94 8.54
C GLN A 231 -23.18 1.15 7.56
N ARG A 232 -23.87 1.84 6.66
CA ARG A 232 -24.83 1.22 5.74
C ARG A 232 -25.01 2.04 4.46
N LEU A 233 -25.22 1.35 3.34
CA LEU A 233 -25.61 1.93 2.06
C LEU A 233 -27.03 1.49 1.73
N ILE A 234 -27.93 2.46 1.54
CA ILE A 234 -29.34 2.20 1.27
C ILE A 234 -29.58 2.43 -0.21
N SER A 235 -30.07 1.41 -0.91
CA SER A 235 -30.40 1.49 -2.32
C SER A 235 -31.70 2.26 -2.57
N SER A 236 -31.82 2.86 -3.76
CA SER A 236 -33.10 3.33 -4.27
C SER A 236 -34.09 2.18 -4.44
N ALA A 237 -35.39 2.50 -4.53
CA ALA A 237 -36.46 1.51 -4.70
C ALA A 237 -36.27 0.60 -5.94
N ASP A 238 -35.67 1.11 -7.02
CA ASP A 238 -35.38 0.35 -8.24
C ASP A 238 -34.09 -0.48 -8.15
N GLY A 239 -33.33 -0.36 -7.05
CA GLY A 239 -32.08 -1.08 -6.80
C GLY A 239 -30.90 -0.64 -7.66
N LYS A 240 -31.01 0.46 -8.43
CA LYS A 240 -29.99 0.85 -9.41
C LYS A 240 -28.92 1.80 -8.89
N ARG A 241 -29.16 2.46 -7.75
CA ARG A 241 -28.20 3.39 -7.13
C ARG A 241 -28.26 3.31 -5.62
N VAL A 242 -27.22 3.80 -4.97
CA VAL A 242 -27.27 4.15 -3.55
C VAL A 242 -27.99 5.49 -3.42
N GLU A 243 -29.08 5.50 -2.67
CA GLU A 243 -29.85 6.72 -2.37
C GLU A 243 -29.34 7.41 -1.11
N THR A 244 -28.97 6.63 -0.09
CA THR A 244 -28.51 7.14 1.20
C THR A 244 -27.24 6.42 1.66
N VAL A 245 -26.25 7.21 2.09
CA VAL A 245 -25.04 6.77 2.79
C VAL A 245 -25.26 7.09 4.27
N GLU A 246 -25.47 6.06 5.09
CA GLU A 246 -25.70 6.19 6.53
C GLU A 246 -24.37 6.10 7.28
N THR A 247 -24.13 7.07 8.16
CA THR A 247 -22.96 7.15 9.03
C THR A 247 -23.39 7.20 10.49
N ASP A 248 -22.42 7.01 11.39
CA ASP A 248 -22.61 7.25 12.82
C ASP A 248 -22.90 8.70 13.21
N GLN A 249 -22.71 9.66 12.29
CA GLN A 249 -22.97 11.09 12.50
C GLN A 249 -24.17 11.62 11.70
N GLY A 250 -24.88 10.77 10.95
CA GLY A 250 -26.02 11.16 10.13
C GLY A 250 -26.03 10.54 8.73
N CYS A 251 -26.94 11.00 7.89
CA CYS A 251 -27.19 10.46 6.55
C CYS A 251 -26.83 11.47 5.47
N PHE A 252 -26.23 10.98 4.39
CA PHE A 252 -25.85 11.78 3.23
C PHE A 252 -26.39 11.17 1.94
N SER A 253 -26.57 11.99 0.92
CA SER A 253 -27.09 11.59 -0.39
C SER A 253 -26.25 12.19 -1.52
N ALA A 254 -25.97 11.39 -2.54
CA ALA A 254 -25.23 11.82 -3.72
C ALA A 254 -25.70 11.12 -5.00
N ARG A 255 -25.31 11.67 -6.16
CA ARG A 255 -25.62 11.06 -7.46
C ARG A 255 -24.75 9.84 -7.73
N LEU A 256 -23.50 9.89 -7.28
CA LEU A 256 -22.52 8.82 -7.37
C LEU A 256 -21.90 8.57 -6.00
N VAL A 257 -21.72 7.30 -5.65
CA VAL A 257 -20.99 6.87 -4.45
C VAL A 257 -19.81 6.02 -4.88
N VAL A 258 -18.61 6.43 -4.49
CA VAL A 258 -17.36 5.72 -4.69
C VAL A 258 -16.98 5.04 -3.37
N LEU A 259 -16.90 3.72 -3.38
CA LEU A 259 -16.50 2.94 -2.22
C LEU A 259 -14.99 2.65 -2.26
N ALA A 260 -14.22 3.28 -1.38
CA ALA A 260 -12.77 3.18 -1.28
C ALA A 260 -12.30 2.93 0.17
N ALA A 261 -13.04 2.10 0.92
CA ALA A 261 -12.80 1.83 2.34
C ALA A 261 -11.66 0.81 2.61
N GLY A 262 -10.94 0.39 1.56
CA GLY A 262 -9.98 -0.73 1.61
C GLY A 262 -10.65 -2.09 1.38
N ALA A 263 -9.86 -3.13 1.07
CA ALA A 263 -10.38 -4.42 0.61
C ALA A 263 -11.40 -5.05 1.57
N VAL A 264 -11.02 -5.20 2.84
CA VAL A 264 -11.87 -5.84 3.86
C VAL A 264 -13.10 -5.00 4.21
N ASN A 265 -12.90 -3.72 4.55
CA ASN A 265 -14.02 -2.88 4.99
C ASN A 265 -15.00 -2.55 3.86
N SER A 266 -14.56 -2.49 2.61
CA SER A 266 -15.47 -2.30 1.47
C SER A 266 -16.39 -3.51 1.31
N ALA A 267 -15.83 -4.72 1.36
CA ALA A 267 -16.63 -5.95 1.33
C ALA A 267 -17.59 -6.03 2.53
N ALA A 268 -17.08 -5.78 3.74
CA ALA A 268 -17.89 -5.80 4.96
C ALA A 268 -19.05 -4.79 4.92
N LEU A 269 -18.82 -3.58 4.39
CA LEU A 269 -19.86 -2.56 4.27
C LEU A 269 -20.95 -2.97 3.26
N LEU A 270 -20.57 -3.55 2.12
CA LEU A 270 -21.53 -4.05 1.14
C LEU A 270 -22.38 -5.19 1.73
N LEU A 271 -21.76 -6.13 2.45
CA LEU A 271 -22.45 -7.23 3.13
C LEU A 271 -23.39 -6.72 4.24
N ALA A 272 -22.92 -5.78 5.07
CA ALA A 272 -23.72 -5.14 6.12
C ALA A 272 -24.90 -4.29 5.57
N SER A 273 -24.85 -3.94 4.29
CA SER A 273 -25.89 -3.19 3.59
C SER A 273 -27.01 -4.08 3.03
N ALA A 274 -27.20 -5.27 3.58
CA ALA A 274 -28.29 -6.18 3.20
C ALA A 274 -29.68 -5.57 3.50
N SER A 275 -30.62 -5.76 2.58
CA SER A 275 -32.01 -5.26 2.65
C SER A 275 -32.98 -6.32 2.12
N GLU A 276 -34.30 -6.05 2.15
CA GLU A 276 -35.28 -6.95 1.53
C GLU A 276 -35.01 -7.17 0.02
N GLN A 277 -34.53 -6.14 -0.67
CA GLN A 277 -34.16 -6.21 -2.09
C GLN A 277 -32.80 -6.91 -2.31
N PHE A 278 -31.89 -6.79 -1.34
CA PHE A 278 -30.54 -7.35 -1.39
C PHE A 278 -30.25 -8.19 -0.14
N PRO A 279 -30.88 -9.37 0.00
CA PRO A 279 -30.85 -10.13 1.26
C PRO A 279 -29.46 -10.65 1.65
N THR A 280 -28.53 -10.75 0.69
CA THR A 280 -27.16 -11.22 0.89
C THR A 280 -26.11 -10.10 0.82
N GLY A 281 -26.54 -8.84 0.94
CA GLY A 281 -25.67 -7.66 0.84
C GLY A 281 -25.85 -6.89 -0.47
N LEU A 282 -25.60 -5.58 -0.41
CA LEU A 282 -25.70 -4.70 -1.57
C LEU A 282 -24.68 -5.11 -2.64
N ALA A 283 -25.09 -5.09 -3.91
CA ALA A 283 -24.28 -5.49 -5.06
C ALA A 283 -23.80 -6.97 -5.04
N ASN A 284 -24.36 -7.83 -4.17
CA ASN A 284 -23.91 -9.21 -4.00
C ASN A 284 -24.78 -10.26 -4.71
N HIS A 285 -25.41 -9.93 -5.85
CA HIS A 285 -26.20 -10.91 -6.63
C HIS A 285 -25.32 -12.07 -7.16
N SER A 286 -24.03 -11.81 -7.40
CA SER A 286 -23.08 -12.82 -7.87
C SER A 286 -22.47 -13.68 -6.76
N ASP A 287 -22.81 -13.43 -5.50
CA ASP A 287 -22.15 -14.01 -4.31
C ASP A 287 -20.61 -13.84 -4.32
N GLN A 288 -20.10 -12.81 -4.99
CA GLN A 288 -18.65 -12.55 -5.07
C GLN A 288 -18.17 -11.57 -4.00
N VAL A 289 -19.07 -10.78 -3.39
CA VAL A 289 -18.67 -9.79 -2.39
C VAL A 289 -18.07 -10.51 -1.18
N GLY A 290 -16.86 -10.09 -0.84
CA GLY A 290 -16.07 -10.66 0.24
C GLY A 290 -15.26 -11.89 -0.13
N ARG A 291 -15.53 -12.58 -1.25
CA ARG A 291 -14.76 -13.76 -1.69
C ARG A 291 -13.49 -13.38 -2.44
N HIS A 292 -12.65 -14.39 -2.73
CA HIS A 292 -11.39 -14.23 -3.44
C HIS A 292 -10.47 -13.23 -2.76
N TYR A 293 -10.56 -13.18 -1.42
CA TYR A 293 -9.66 -12.34 -0.66
C TYR A 293 -8.24 -12.83 -0.87
N MET A 294 -7.38 -11.92 -1.30
CA MET A 294 -5.99 -12.17 -1.63
C MET A 294 -5.10 -11.24 -0.82
N CYS A 295 -3.92 -11.72 -0.48
CA CYS A 295 -2.87 -11.01 0.21
C CYS A 295 -1.51 -11.42 -0.34
N HIS A 296 -0.60 -10.46 -0.38
CA HIS A 296 0.81 -10.76 -0.58
C HIS A 296 1.31 -11.57 0.61
N LEU A 297 1.85 -12.76 0.34
CA LEU A 297 2.51 -13.60 1.32
C LEU A 297 3.94 -13.08 1.47
N ASN A 298 4.13 -12.29 2.52
CA ASN A 298 5.37 -11.56 2.71
C ASN A 298 6.27 -12.21 3.75
N SER A 299 7.57 -12.22 3.47
CA SER A 299 8.62 -12.63 4.41
C SER A 299 9.69 -11.55 4.54
N ALA A 300 10.03 -11.17 5.76
CA ALA A 300 11.21 -10.37 6.04
C ALA A 300 12.43 -11.29 6.22
N CYS A 301 13.51 -11.00 5.50
CA CYS A 301 14.77 -11.74 5.57
C CYS A 301 15.91 -10.80 5.96
N MET A 302 16.62 -11.10 7.04
CA MET A 302 17.81 -10.36 7.45
C MET A 302 19.06 -11.13 7.01
N ALA A 303 19.79 -10.61 6.02
CA ALA A 303 21.05 -11.19 5.57
C ALA A 303 22.19 -10.62 6.42
N LEU A 304 22.76 -11.44 7.30
CA LEU A 304 23.82 -11.04 8.23
C LEU A 304 25.20 -11.20 7.60
N LYS A 305 26.06 -10.19 7.78
CA LYS A 305 27.48 -10.23 7.39
C LYS A 305 28.38 -10.05 8.62
N PRO A 306 28.78 -11.15 9.28
CA PRO A 306 29.71 -11.07 10.40
C PRO A 306 31.01 -10.35 10.00
N GLY A 307 31.51 -9.49 10.89
CA GLY A 307 32.78 -8.78 10.69
C GLY A 307 32.70 -7.52 9.82
N ARG A 308 31.53 -7.15 9.30
CA ARG A 308 31.30 -5.86 8.66
C ARG A 308 30.01 -5.23 9.18
N GLU A 309 30.15 -4.09 9.84
CA GLU A 309 29.02 -3.25 10.20
C GLU A 309 28.42 -2.60 8.95
N ASN A 310 27.10 -2.61 8.82
CA ASN A 310 26.34 -1.90 7.80
C ASN A 310 25.99 -0.50 8.32
N ARG A 311 26.47 0.53 7.63
CA ARG A 311 26.31 1.94 8.02
C ARG A 311 25.16 2.64 7.31
N THR A 312 24.41 1.90 6.49
CA THR A 312 23.33 2.42 5.68
C THR A 312 22.23 3.03 6.53
N ILE A 313 21.81 4.25 6.23
CA ILE A 313 20.66 4.90 6.87
C ILE A 313 19.39 4.60 6.04
N PHE A 314 19.44 4.87 4.74
CA PHE A 314 18.31 4.69 3.83
C PHE A 314 18.54 3.48 2.91
N GLN A 315 18.20 2.29 3.43
CA GLN A 315 18.49 1.01 2.76
C GLN A 315 17.53 0.67 1.60
N LYS A 316 16.28 1.13 1.70
CA LYS A 316 15.19 0.76 0.79
C LYS A 316 15.36 1.43 -0.58
N THR A 317 16.27 0.91 -1.41
CA THR A 317 16.59 1.48 -2.73
C THR A 317 16.80 0.43 -3.81
N LEU A 318 16.89 -0.85 -3.44
CA LEU A 318 17.24 -1.94 -4.34
C LEU A 318 16.11 -2.96 -4.45
N ALA A 319 15.92 -3.52 -5.65
CA ALA A 319 14.94 -4.56 -5.94
C ALA A 319 15.48 -5.62 -6.92
N LEU A 320 14.81 -6.78 -6.95
CA LEU A 320 15.11 -7.93 -7.80
C LEU A 320 13.82 -8.58 -8.30
N ASN A 321 13.79 -8.94 -9.59
CA ASN A 321 12.64 -9.58 -10.24
C ASN A 321 13.03 -10.77 -11.13
N ASP A 322 14.26 -11.27 -11.01
CA ASP A 322 14.73 -12.44 -11.74
C ASP A 322 13.82 -13.67 -11.56
N PHE A 323 13.06 -13.73 -10.46
CA PHE A 323 12.15 -14.84 -10.14
C PHE A 323 10.65 -14.49 -10.26
N TYR A 324 10.32 -13.37 -10.93
CA TYR A 324 8.96 -12.85 -10.96
C TYR A 324 8.00 -13.69 -11.81
N GLU A 325 8.48 -14.18 -12.96
CA GLU A 325 7.71 -14.98 -13.91
C GLU A 325 7.90 -16.49 -13.71
N ASP A 326 9.11 -16.89 -13.31
CA ASP A 326 9.51 -18.28 -13.12
C ASP A 326 10.59 -18.37 -12.05
N SER A 327 10.74 -19.52 -11.39
CA SER A 327 11.75 -19.68 -10.33
C SER A 327 13.18 -19.87 -10.86
N GLY A 328 13.36 -20.21 -12.14
CA GLY A 328 14.61 -20.67 -12.71
C GLY A 328 14.98 -22.12 -12.37
N ASP A 329 14.16 -22.82 -11.58
CA ASP A 329 14.31 -24.24 -11.25
C ASP A 329 13.38 -25.10 -12.13
N PRO A 330 13.91 -25.98 -13.00
CA PRO A 330 13.09 -26.88 -13.82
C PRO A 330 12.18 -27.81 -13.02
N GLU A 331 12.51 -28.12 -11.76
CA GLU A 331 11.66 -28.94 -10.88
C GLU A 331 10.56 -28.11 -10.19
N TYR A 332 10.66 -26.78 -10.22
CA TYR A 332 9.68 -25.85 -9.68
C TYR A 332 9.42 -24.66 -10.61
N PRO A 333 8.88 -24.84 -11.83
CA PRO A 333 8.81 -23.77 -12.84
C PRO A 333 7.61 -22.83 -12.61
N TYR A 334 7.49 -22.27 -11.41
CA TYR A 334 6.41 -21.38 -10.99
C TYR A 334 6.97 -20.03 -10.54
N PRO A 335 6.22 -18.93 -10.75
CA PRO A 335 6.65 -17.61 -10.32
C PRO A 335 6.83 -17.54 -8.80
N LEU A 336 7.94 -16.94 -8.36
CA LEU A 336 8.25 -16.71 -6.95
C LEU A 336 8.04 -15.24 -6.53
N GLY A 337 7.74 -14.36 -7.48
CA GLY A 337 7.32 -13.00 -7.21
C GLY A 337 8.48 -12.01 -7.07
N HIS A 338 8.36 -11.10 -6.11
CA HIS A 338 9.16 -9.88 -6.05
C HIS A 338 10.05 -9.83 -4.82
N ILE A 339 11.28 -9.35 -4.99
CA ILE A 339 12.23 -9.12 -3.91
C ILE A 339 12.57 -7.63 -3.88
N GLN A 340 12.55 -7.04 -2.71
CA GLN A 340 13.04 -5.67 -2.51
C GLN A 340 13.77 -5.53 -1.19
N SER A 341 14.61 -4.51 -1.09
CA SER A 341 15.15 -4.07 0.19
C SER A 341 14.05 -3.53 1.12
N LEU A 342 14.24 -3.74 2.41
CA LEU A 342 13.47 -3.10 3.47
C LEU A 342 14.10 -1.77 3.87
N GLY A 343 13.31 -0.93 4.54
CA GLY A 343 13.87 0.12 5.40
C GLY A 343 14.89 -0.47 6.37
N LYS A 344 15.92 0.29 6.73
CA LYS A 344 17.01 -0.24 7.55
C LYS A 344 16.45 -0.73 8.89
N VAL A 345 16.64 -2.02 9.18
CA VAL A 345 16.25 -2.55 10.49
C VAL A 345 17.19 -1.96 11.54
N THR A 346 16.62 -1.21 12.48
CA THR A 346 17.36 -0.63 13.60
C THR A 346 17.31 -1.55 14.83
N PRO A 347 18.26 -1.44 15.78
CA PRO A 347 18.21 -2.21 17.03
C PRO A 347 16.88 -2.06 17.77
N GLY A 348 16.35 -0.84 17.83
CA GLY A 348 15.08 -0.54 18.50
C GLY A 348 13.89 -1.19 17.78
N LEU A 349 13.86 -1.13 16.44
CA LEU A 349 12.83 -1.79 15.64
C LEU A 349 12.88 -3.31 15.82
N PHE A 350 14.07 -3.90 15.68
CA PHE A 350 14.18 -5.36 15.76
C PHE A 350 13.82 -5.88 17.15
N HIS A 351 14.20 -5.16 18.21
CA HIS A 351 13.79 -5.53 19.56
C HIS A 351 12.30 -5.32 19.82
N ALA A 352 11.67 -4.28 19.24
CA ALA A 352 10.22 -4.08 19.34
C ALA A 352 9.44 -5.26 18.74
N GLU A 353 9.89 -5.76 17.60
CA GLU A 353 9.31 -6.93 16.91
C GLU A 353 9.66 -8.27 17.58
N GLN A 354 10.87 -8.38 18.14
CA GLN A 354 11.38 -9.59 18.79
C GLN A 354 11.80 -9.33 20.24
N PRO A 355 10.84 -9.00 21.14
CA PRO A 355 11.14 -8.57 22.50
C PRO A 355 11.76 -9.66 23.38
N HIS A 356 11.64 -10.93 22.96
CA HIS A 356 12.22 -12.07 23.66
C HIS A 356 13.73 -12.24 23.42
N LEU A 357 14.30 -11.58 22.42
CA LEU A 357 15.74 -11.64 22.12
C LEU A 357 16.52 -10.63 22.99
N PRO A 358 17.74 -10.98 23.47
CA PRO A 358 18.59 -10.05 24.21
C PRO A 358 18.97 -8.82 23.38
N ILE A 359 18.90 -7.63 23.98
CA ILE A 359 19.23 -6.35 23.33
C ILE A 359 20.60 -6.35 22.64
N PRO A 360 21.70 -6.89 23.23
CA PRO A 360 22.98 -6.94 22.53
C PRO A 360 22.94 -7.77 21.24
N ALA A 361 22.13 -8.82 21.21
CA ALA A 361 22.00 -9.69 20.04
C ALA A 361 21.19 -9.01 18.92
N THR A 362 20.05 -8.38 19.25
CA THR A 362 19.27 -7.62 18.27
C THR A 362 20.02 -6.41 17.75
N ALA A 363 20.78 -5.72 18.62
CA ALA A 363 21.63 -4.60 18.22
C ALA A 363 22.74 -5.03 17.25
N TRP A 364 23.44 -6.11 17.57
CA TRP A 364 24.49 -6.64 16.69
C TRP A 364 23.92 -7.09 15.35
N ALA A 365 22.82 -7.85 15.35
CA ALA A 365 22.20 -8.34 14.13
C ALA A 365 21.75 -7.17 13.22
N ALA A 366 21.05 -6.19 13.79
CA ALA A 366 20.59 -5.01 13.06
C ALA A 366 21.75 -4.19 12.47
N SER A 367 22.87 -4.03 13.19
CA SER A 367 24.04 -3.30 12.68
C SER A 367 24.89 -4.10 11.68
N HIS A 368 24.62 -5.38 11.48
CA HIS A 368 25.37 -6.25 10.56
C HIS A 368 24.49 -6.87 9.46
N SER A 369 23.26 -6.38 9.29
CA SER A 369 22.32 -6.92 8.32
C SER A 369 22.16 -6.05 7.08
N VAL A 370 21.81 -6.68 5.96
CA VAL A 370 21.05 -6.08 4.88
C VAL A 370 19.69 -6.78 4.84
N ASP A 371 18.62 -6.00 4.84
CA ASP A 371 17.28 -6.51 5.13
C ASP A 371 16.43 -6.50 3.87
N TRP A 372 15.70 -7.59 3.64
CA TRP A 372 14.95 -7.88 2.43
C TRP A 372 13.49 -8.18 2.75
N TRP A 373 12.63 -7.80 1.82
CA TRP A 373 11.22 -8.13 1.75
C TRP A 373 11.00 -9.03 0.55
N LEU A 374 10.52 -10.23 0.81
CA LEU A 374 10.20 -11.23 -0.19
C LEU A 374 8.68 -11.31 -0.28
N THR A 375 8.15 -11.13 -1.49
CA THR A 375 6.70 -11.13 -1.75
C THR A 375 6.35 -12.23 -2.73
N THR A 376 5.58 -13.21 -2.26
CA THR A 376 4.87 -14.18 -3.10
C THR A 376 3.38 -13.84 -3.12
N GLU A 377 2.66 -14.41 -4.09
CA GLU A 377 1.23 -14.18 -4.28
C GLU A 377 0.42 -15.37 -3.77
N ASP A 378 -0.74 -15.11 -3.17
CA ASP A 378 -1.76 -16.12 -2.96
C ASP A 378 -2.70 -16.23 -4.17
N LEU A 379 -3.43 -17.34 -4.23
CA LEU A 379 -4.41 -17.58 -5.29
C LEU A 379 -5.79 -17.02 -4.88
N PRO A 380 -6.64 -16.63 -5.86
CA PRO A 380 -7.98 -16.13 -5.59
C PRO A 380 -8.93 -17.27 -5.17
N ASP A 381 -8.72 -17.83 -3.98
CA ASP A 381 -9.54 -18.91 -3.43
C ASP A 381 -10.97 -18.41 -3.17
N PRO A 382 -12.02 -19.01 -3.78
CA PRO A 382 -13.41 -18.61 -3.56
C PRO A 382 -13.88 -18.80 -2.11
N THR A 383 -13.19 -19.62 -1.33
CA THR A 383 -13.50 -19.90 0.08
C THR A 383 -12.82 -18.91 1.03
N ASN A 384 -11.72 -18.28 0.63
CA ASN A 384 -11.10 -17.20 1.40
C ASN A 384 -11.97 -15.95 1.28
N ARG A 385 -12.62 -15.57 2.39
CA ARG A 385 -13.62 -14.51 2.36
C ARG A 385 -13.73 -13.66 3.61
N VAL A 386 -14.21 -12.44 3.39
CA VAL A 386 -14.88 -11.58 4.38
C VAL A 386 -16.36 -11.97 4.42
N SER A 387 -16.93 -12.07 5.62
CA SER A 387 -18.32 -12.50 5.85
C SER A 387 -18.97 -11.77 7.00
#